data_AF-A0A7G8T9E8-F1
#
_entry.id   AF-A0A7G8T9E8-F1
#
_cell.length_a   1.000
_cell.length_b   1.000
_cell.length_c   1.000
_cell.angle_alpha   90.00
_cell.angle_beta   90.00
_cell.angle_gamma   90.00
#
_symmetry.space_group_name_H-M   'P 1'
#
loop_
_entity.id
_entity.type
_entity.pdbx_description
1 polymer ?
#
loop_
_entity_poly.entity_id
_entity_poly.type
_entity_poly.pdbx_seq_one_letter_code
_entity_poly.pdbx_strand_id
1 'polypeptide(L)'
;MNTIPVYKYPATYAREHDELEQYRASHKANVACKDAIETAIRDNYRDNRLGKEGVKQVVDQFGYERMFYVLANTVQRKDFDGRISRDNKDWAKTIPVFEDKDYFGDDRRSSFEVDSCNPGLTDIFINQARRDYLLTQPLTKEDIQSEAARLLRRLQSEREPNSPGGTHFMAQISPDFLIRASTKDQDRLFAMLPFKSLSFSALKDRNGIFAFIQKDENRDQPLRQRKPSVRKKLENVKAADTPSSVKRDAPER
;
A
#
# COMPACT_ATOMS: atom_id res chain seq x y z
N MET A 1 -18.91 -13.46 -10.53
CA MET A 1 -17.89 -14.53 -10.41
C MET A 1 -18.01 -15.11 -9.01
N ASN A 2 -18.29 -16.40 -8.88
CA ASN A 2 -18.29 -17.07 -7.57
C ASN A 2 -16.84 -17.37 -7.19
N THR A 3 -16.16 -16.40 -6.58
CA THR A 3 -14.80 -16.59 -6.06
C THR A 3 -14.87 -17.42 -4.78
N ILE A 4 -14.16 -18.54 -4.73
CA ILE A 4 -14.01 -19.32 -3.50
C ILE A 4 -13.30 -18.41 -2.48
N PRO A 5 -13.81 -18.25 -1.24
CA PRO A 5 -13.14 -17.46 -0.21
C PRO A 5 -11.81 -18.09 0.26
N VAL A 6 -10.88 -17.28 0.75
CA VAL A 6 -9.64 -17.79 1.35
C VAL A 6 -9.92 -18.35 2.74
N TYR A 7 -9.75 -19.66 2.90
CA TYR A 7 -9.72 -20.32 4.19
C TYR A 7 -8.34 -20.13 4.83
N LYS A 8 -8.30 -19.45 5.99
CA LYS A 8 -7.05 -18.96 6.61
C LYS A 8 -6.42 -19.97 7.57
N TYR A 9 -7.22 -20.85 8.17
CA TYR A 9 -6.75 -21.74 9.23
C TYR A 9 -6.11 -23.03 8.69
N PRO A 10 -5.24 -23.70 9.47
CA PRO A 10 -4.66 -24.98 9.07
C PRO A 10 -5.69 -26.10 8.91
N ALA A 11 -5.30 -27.18 8.23
CA ALA A 11 -6.15 -28.35 8.01
C ALA A 11 -6.63 -29.02 9.30
N THR A 12 -5.84 -28.94 10.38
CA THR A 12 -6.19 -29.48 11.70
C THR A 12 -7.40 -28.77 12.28
N TYR A 13 -7.39 -27.44 12.30
CA TYR A 13 -8.52 -26.62 12.73
C TYR A 13 -9.77 -26.92 11.90
N ALA A 14 -9.63 -27.02 10.58
CA ALA A 14 -10.73 -27.36 9.68
C ALA A 14 -11.35 -28.73 9.97
N ARG A 15 -10.53 -29.72 10.38
CA ARG A 15 -11.01 -31.04 10.77
C ARG A 15 -11.76 -31.00 12.10
N GLU A 16 -11.27 -30.23 13.06
CA GLU A 16 -11.90 -30.08 14.39
C GLU A 16 -13.24 -29.36 14.34
N HIS A 17 -13.48 -28.56 13.29
CA HIS A 17 -14.68 -27.72 13.14
C HIS A 17 -15.61 -28.19 12.00
N ASP A 18 -15.37 -29.38 11.43
CA ASP A 18 -16.14 -29.92 10.28
C ASP A 18 -16.12 -29.03 9.02
N GLU A 19 -15.08 -28.21 8.85
CA GLU A 19 -14.87 -27.26 7.74
C GLU A 19 -13.88 -27.78 6.68
N LEU A 20 -13.54 -29.08 6.71
CA LEU A 20 -12.46 -29.66 5.91
C LEU A 20 -12.69 -29.53 4.39
N GLU A 21 -13.93 -29.59 3.93
CA GLU A 21 -14.26 -29.39 2.52
C GLU A 21 -13.97 -27.95 2.06
N GLN A 22 -14.28 -26.97 2.90
CA GLN A 22 -14.00 -25.55 2.62
C GLN A 22 -12.49 -25.31 2.55
N TYR A 23 -11.73 -25.88 3.49
CA TYR A 23 -10.28 -25.87 3.47
C TYR A 23 -9.74 -26.46 2.16
N ARG A 24 -10.19 -27.65 1.76
CA ARG A 24 -9.72 -28.32 0.53
C ARG A 24 -10.04 -27.52 -0.72
N ALA A 25 -11.25 -26.97 -0.82
CA ALA A 25 -11.65 -26.13 -1.94
C ALA A 25 -10.80 -24.84 -2.02
N SER A 26 -10.59 -24.18 -0.89
CA SER A 26 -9.73 -23.00 -0.81
C SER A 26 -8.27 -23.33 -1.13
N HIS A 27 -7.74 -24.44 -0.63
CA HIS A 27 -6.36 -24.87 -0.86
C HIS A 27 -6.13 -25.16 -2.35
N LYS A 28 -7.03 -25.90 -3.00
CA LYS A 28 -7.01 -26.12 -4.46
C LYS A 28 -7.01 -24.79 -5.23
N ALA A 29 -7.81 -23.82 -4.79
CA ALA A 29 -7.83 -22.50 -5.41
C ALA A 29 -6.55 -21.68 -5.14
N ASN A 30 -5.85 -21.89 -4.02
CA ASN A 30 -4.52 -21.30 -3.79
C ASN A 30 -3.49 -21.85 -4.77
N VAL A 31 -3.47 -23.17 -4.99
CA VAL A 31 -2.57 -23.81 -5.97
C VAL A 31 -2.87 -23.28 -7.38
N ALA A 32 -4.14 -23.24 -7.79
CA ALA A 32 -4.51 -22.67 -9.08
C ALA A 32 -4.12 -21.18 -9.22
N CYS A 33 -4.24 -20.40 -8.14
CA CYS A 33 -3.81 -19.01 -8.13
C CYS A 33 -2.29 -18.88 -8.24
N LYS A 34 -1.51 -19.75 -7.58
CA LYS A 34 -0.05 -19.84 -7.75
C LYS A 34 0.29 -20.08 -9.22
N ASP A 35 -0.30 -21.10 -9.85
CA ASP A 35 -0.03 -21.46 -11.24
C ASP A 35 -0.38 -20.31 -12.21
N ALA A 36 -1.46 -19.58 -11.92
CA ALA A 36 -1.86 -18.39 -12.67
C ALA A 36 -0.86 -17.23 -12.51
N ILE A 37 -0.32 -17.01 -11.31
CA ILE A 37 0.74 -16.01 -11.07
C ILE A 37 2.00 -16.38 -11.86
N GLU A 38 2.43 -17.65 -11.79
CA GLU A 38 3.62 -18.12 -12.51
C GLU A 38 3.48 -17.98 -14.03
N THR A 39 2.29 -18.30 -14.55
CA THR A 39 1.96 -18.14 -15.96
C THR A 39 1.93 -16.65 -16.35
N ALA A 40 1.27 -15.81 -15.55
CA ALA A 40 1.23 -14.38 -15.78
C ALA A 40 2.63 -13.74 -15.78
N ILE A 41 3.52 -14.14 -14.86
CA ILE A 41 4.91 -13.67 -14.85
C ILE A 41 5.63 -14.12 -16.12
N ARG A 42 5.52 -15.40 -16.48
CA ARG A 42 6.19 -15.98 -17.66
C ARG A 42 5.76 -15.30 -18.96
N ASP A 43 4.46 -15.07 -19.14
CA ASP A 43 3.90 -14.58 -20.39
C ASP A 43 4.08 -13.07 -20.56
N ASN A 44 4.11 -12.33 -19.45
CA ASN A 44 4.18 -10.87 -19.46
C ASN A 44 5.60 -10.32 -19.21
N TYR A 45 6.61 -11.16 -18.98
CA TYR A 45 7.99 -10.69 -18.80
C TYR A 45 8.75 -10.61 -20.13
N ARG A 46 9.03 -9.39 -20.59
CA ARG A 46 9.79 -9.08 -21.82
C ARG A 46 10.67 -7.85 -21.60
N ASP A 47 11.83 -7.78 -22.26
CA ASP A 47 12.72 -6.60 -22.24
C ASP A 47 13.08 -6.09 -20.83
N ASN A 48 13.32 -7.02 -19.90
CA ASN A 48 13.58 -6.75 -18.47
C ASN A 48 12.46 -5.97 -17.77
N ARG A 49 11.21 -6.12 -18.22
CA ARG A 49 10.03 -5.49 -17.64
C ARG A 49 8.88 -6.49 -17.58
N LEU A 50 8.14 -6.42 -16.48
CA LEU A 50 6.88 -7.12 -16.36
C LEU A 50 5.76 -6.25 -16.95
N GLY A 51 5.01 -6.79 -17.90
CA GLY A 51 3.85 -6.13 -18.51
C GLY A 51 2.75 -5.85 -17.47
N LYS A 52 1.99 -4.77 -17.71
CA LYS A 52 0.94 -4.29 -16.78
C LYS A 52 -0.27 -5.23 -16.68
N GLU A 53 -0.46 -6.10 -17.65
CA GLU A 53 -1.63 -6.99 -17.74
C GLU A 53 -1.51 -8.23 -16.86
N GLY A 54 -0.29 -8.64 -16.45
CA GLY A 54 -0.08 -9.88 -15.72
C GLY A 54 -0.85 -9.93 -14.38
N VAL A 55 -0.88 -8.80 -13.65
CA VAL A 55 -1.66 -8.71 -12.40
C VAL A 55 -3.15 -8.82 -12.69
N LYS A 56 -3.64 -8.10 -13.71
CA LYS A 56 -5.05 -8.11 -14.10
C LYS A 56 -5.53 -9.51 -14.47
N GLN A 57 -4.72 -10.30 -15.19
CA GLN A 57 -5.04 -11.68 -15.57
C GLN A 57 -5.33 -12.58 -14.35
N VAL A 58 -4.57 -12.40 -13.26
CA VAL A 58 -4.75 -13.17 -12.03
C VAL A 58 -5.93 -12.63 -11.21
N VAL A 59 -6.02 -11.30 -11.08
CA VAL A 59 -7.09 -10.64 -10.30
C VAL A 59 -8.47 -10.91 -10.88
N ASP A 60 -8.62 -10.92 -12.20
CA ASP A 60 -9.90 -11.19 -12.86
C ASP A 60 -10.40 -12.61 -12.58
N GLN A 61 -9.51 -13.56 -12.24
CA GLN A 61 -9.86 -14.96 -11.94
C GLN A 61 -10.02 -15.22 -10.43
N PHE A 62 -9.13 -14.69 -9.62
CA PHE A 62 -8.99 -15.06 -8.20
C PHE A 62 -9.26 -13.92 -7.21
N GLY A 63 -9.27 -12.67 -7.69
CA GLY A 63 -9.34 -11.48 -6.85
C GLY A 63 -8.05 -11.17 -6.08
N TYR A 64 -7.97 -9.95 -5.55
CA TYR A 64 -6.80 -9.49 -4.81
C TYR A 64 -6.57 -10.24 -3.49
N GLU A 65 -7.63 -10.62 -2.76
CA GLU A 65 -7.49 -11.30 -1.46
C GLU A 65 -6.69 -12.60 -1.59
N ARG A 66 -7.07 -13.47 -2.53
CA ARG A 66 -6.40 -14.74 -2.75
C ARG A 66 -5.01 -14.58 -3.34
N MET A 67 -4.86 -13.69 -4.32
CA MET A 67 -3.54 -13.40 -4.91
C MET A 67 -2.56 -12.90 -3.84
N PHE A 68 -2.97 -11.99 -2.97
CA PHE A 68 -2.13 -11.50 -1.88
C PHE A 68 -1.85 -12.56 -0.83
N TYR A 69 -2.80 -13.44 -0.53
CA TYR A 69 -2.56 -14.57 0.38
C TYR A 69 -1.45 -15.50 -0.15
N VAL A 70 -1.51 -15.87 -1.44
CA VAL A 70 -0.50 -16.72 -2.09
C VAL A 70 0.86 -16.03 -2.18
N LEU A 71 0.89 -14.74 -2.55
CA LEU A 71 2.13 -13.96 -2.62
C LEU A 71 2.76 -13.76 -1.23
N ALA A 72 1.95 -13.48 -0.20
CA ALA A 72 2.44 -13.34 1.17
C ALA A 72 3.02 -14.66 1.69
N ASN A 73 2.34 -15.79 1.45
CA ASN A 73 2.88 -17.12 1.75
C ASN A 73 4.25 -17.34 1.11
N THR A 74 4.34 -17.04 -0.20
CA THR A 74 5.60 -17.18 -0.95
C THR A 74 6.72 -16.34 -0.33
N VAL A 75 6.46 -15.07 -0.02
CA VAL A 75 7.47 -14.19 0.58
C VAL A 75 7.87 -14.65 1.97
N GLN A 76 6.92 -15.07 2.81
CA GLN A 76 7.21 -15.56 4.16
C GLN A 76 8.08 -16.83 4.11
N ARG A 77 7.82 -17.75 3.17
CA ARG A 77 8.64 -18.95 2.96
C ARG A 77 10.01 -18.64 2.39
N LYS A 78 10.14 -17.55 1.63
CA LYS A 78 11.38 -17.05 1.02
C LYS A 78 11.98 -15.84 1.76
N ASP A 79 11.74 -15.67 3.06
CA ASP A 79 12.25 -14.50 3.80
C ASP A 79 13.79 -14.42 3.80
N PHE A 80 14.46 -15.55 3.61
CA PHE A 80 15.92 -15.64 3.45
C PHE A 80 16.43 -15.15 2.08
N ASP A 81 15.59 -15.08 1.04
CA ASP A 81 16.03 -14.76 -0.31
C ASP A 81 16.29 -13.25 -0.46
N GLY A 82 17.52 -12.89 -0.80
CA GLY A 82 17.96 -11.49 -0.93
C GLY A 82 17.36 -10.74 -2.12
N ARG A 83 16.72 -11.42 -3.08
CA ARG A 83 16.11 -10.79 -4.27
C ARG A 83 14.73 -10.21 -3.98
N ILE A 84 14.08 -10.65 -2.91
CA ILE A 84 12.81 -10.09 -2.44
C ILE A 84 13.14 -8.90 -1.53
N SER A 85 12.55 -7.75 -1.86
CA SER A 85 12.75 -6.49 -1.16
C SER A 85 12.30 -6.56 0.31
N ARG A 86 12.93 -5.74 1.15
CA ARG A 86 12.55 -5.59 2.56
C ARG A 86 11.08 -5.15 2.69
N ASP A 87 10.65 -4.21 1.85
CA ASP A 87 9.29 -3.68 1.85
C ASP A 87 8.23 -4.75 1.53
N ASN A 88 8.54 -5.71 0.64
CA ASN A 88 7.64 -6.83 0.36
C ASN A 88 7.65 -7.88 1.48
N LYS A 89 8.79 -8.10 2.15
CA LYS A 89 8.86 -8.96 3.34
C LYS A 89 8.05 -8.40 4.50
N ASP A 90 8.17 -7.10 4.77
CA ASP A 90 7.43 -6.44 5.83
C ASP A 90 5.94 -6.38 5.52
N TRP A 91 5.56 -6.13 4.25
CA TRP A 91 4.17 -6.27 3.81
C TRP A 91 3.63 -7.71 3.98
N ALA A 92 4.39 -8.72 3.57
CA ALA A 92 3.93 -10.11 3.66
C ALA A 92 3.64 -10.54 5.10
N LYS A 93 4.39 -10.03 6.08
CA LYS A 93 4.15 -10.29 7.52
C LYS A 93 2.82 -9.72 8.02
N THR A 94 2.22 -8.76 7.32
CA THR A 94 0.90 -8.20 7.69
C THR A 94 -0.26 -9.13 7.37
N ILE A 95 -0.03 -10.15 6.52
CA ILE A 95 -1.04 -11.12 6.12
C ILE A 95 -0.77 -12.44 6.87
N PRO A 96 -1.65 -12.86 7.79
CA PRO A 96 -1.44 -14.09 8.54
C PRO A 96 -1.60 -15.31 7.63
N VAL A 97 -0.54 -16.11 7.53
CA VAL A 97 -0.54 -17.42 6.85
C VAL A 97 -0.01 -18.45 7.84
N PHE A 98 -0.91 -19.18 8.48
CA PHE A 98 -0.57 -20.14 9.53
C PHE A 98 0.22 -21.32 8.99
N GLU A 99 1.22 -21.78 9.75
CA GLU A 99 1.90 -23.04 9.46
C GLU A 99 0.91 -24.20 9.44
N ASP A 100 0.99 -25.06 8.42
CA ASP A 100 0.06 -26.16 8.21
C ASP A 100 0.81 -27.45 7.92
N LYS A 101 1.43 -27.99 8.97
CA LYS A 101 2.15 -29.27 8.91
C LYS A 101 1.18 -30.44 8.78
N ASP A 102 1.55 -31.39 7.94
CA ASP A 102 0.89 -32.68 7.90
C ASP A 102 1.44 -33.64 8.96
N TYR A 103 0.95 -34.88 8.94
CA TYR A 103 1.36 -35.91 9.89
C TYR A 103 2.84 -36.28 9.75
N PHE A 104 3.43 -36.09 8.57
CA PHE A 104 4.84 -36.35 8.28
C PHE A 104 5.73 -35.13 8.55
N GLY A 105 5.13 -34.00 8.93
CA GLY A 105 5.84 -32.74 9.19
C GLY A 105 5.97 -31.84 7.96
N ASP A 106 5.42 -32.23 6.82
CA ASP A 106 5.45 -31.45 5.60
C ASP A 106 4.47 -30.29 5.69
N ASP A 107 4.98 -29.07 5.49
CA ASP A 107 4.15 -27.87 5.52
C ASP A 107 3.41 -27.70 4.19
N ARG A 108 2.08 -27.87 4.23
CA ARG A 108 1.17 -27.77 3.07
C ARG A 108 1.23 -26.42 2.36
N ARG A 109 1.77 -25.39 3.02
CA ARG A 109 2.03 -24.08 2.41
C ARG A 109 3.00 -24.13 1.23
N SER A 110 3.86 -25.15 1.15
CA SER A 110 4.79 -25.34 0.02
C SER A 110 4.06 -25.53 -1.32
N SER A 111 2.88 -26.15 -1.30
CA SER A 111 2.12 -26.47 -2.53
C SER A 111 1.62 -25.25 -3.31
N PHE A 112 1.50 -24.09 -2.68
CA PHE A 112 1.11 -22.83 -3.31
C PHE A 112 2.18 -21.74 -3.13
N GLU A 113 3.43 -22.13 -2.97
CA GLU A 113 4.58 -21.24 -3.07
C GLU A 113 4.92 -20.99 -4.55
N VAL A 114 5.08 -19.73 -4.98
CA VAL A 114 5.51 -19.38 -6.34
C VAL A 114 7.00 -19.70 -6.49
N ASP A 115 7.31 -20.81 -7.13
CA ASP A 115 8.63 -21.44 -7.20
C ASP A 115 9.14 -21.67 -8.62
N SER A 116 8.26 -21.69 -9.63
CA SER A 116 8.63 -21.83 -11.05
C SER A 116 9.20 -20.54 -11.68
N CYS A 117 9.36 -19.46 -10.91
CA CYS A 117 9.84 -18.17 -11.38
C CYS A 117 11.02 -17.68 -10.53
N ASN A 118 11.89 -16.84 -11.13
CA ASN A 118 12.94 -16.16 -10.39
C ASN A 118 12.31 -15.25 -9.30
N PRO A 119 12.71 -15.37 -8.01
CA PRO A 119 12.15 -14.57 -6.92
C PRO A 119 12.21 -13.05 -7.12
N GLY A 120 13.18 -12.53 -7.89
CA GLY A 120 13.21 -11.11 -8.26
C GLY A 120 12.06 -10.71 -9.20
N LEU A 121 11.60 -11.62 -10.07
CA LEU A 121 10.39 -11.38 -10.88
C LEU A 121 9.13 -11.43 -10.03
N THR A 122 9.08 -12.33 -9.04
CA THR A 122 8.00 -12.36 -8.05
C THR A 122 7.96 -11.04 -7.26
N ASP A 123 9.11 -10.49 -6.86
CA ASP A 123 9.19 -9.19 -6.18
C ASP A 123 8.62 -8.05 -7.05
N ILE A 124 8.99 -8.00 -8.34
CA ILE A 124 8.45 -7.03 -9.30
C ILE A 124 6.93 -7.20 -9.44
N PHE A 125 6.45 -8.44 -9.55
CA PHE A 125 5.01 -8.75 -9.64
C PHE A 125 4.27 -8.27 -8.38
N ILE A 126 4.82 -8.49 -7.19
CA ILE A 126 4.22 -8.04 -5.93
C ILE A 126 4.13 -6.51 -5.90
N ASN A 127 5.18 -5.80 -6.31
CA ASN A 127 5.18 -4.34 -6.35
C ASN A 127 4.07 -3.81 -7.27
N GLN A 128 3.92 -4.41 -8.46
CA GLN A 128 2.86 -4.06 -9.40
C GLN A 128 1.48 -4.39 -8.84
N ALA A 129 1.30 -5.57 -8.24
CA ALA A 129 0.02 -6.01 -7.68
C ALA A 129 -0.45 -5.13 -6.52
N ARG A 130 0.49 -4.75 -5.63
CA ARG A 130 0.23 -3.83 -4.51
C ARG A 130 -0.15 -2.43 -5.02
N ARG A 131 0.56 -1.93 -6.04
CA ARG A 131 0.25 -0.64 -6.67
C ARG A 131 -1.14 -0.66 -7.32
N ASP A 132 -1.45 -1.67 -8.11
CA ASP A 132 -2.74 -1.77 -8.81
C ASP A 132 -3.90 -1.90 -7.82
N TYR A 133 -3.73 -2.65 -6.73
CA TYR A 133 -4.71 -2.69 -5.65
C TYR A 133 -4.92 -1.32 -5.00
N LEU A 134 -3.84 -0.57 -4.71
CA LEU A 134 -3.98 0.77 -4.15
C LEU A 134 -4.74 1.70 -5.10
N LEU A 135 -4.59 1.55 -6.41
CA LEU A 135 -5.35 2.31 -7.41
C LEU A 135 -6.86 2.00 -7.37
N THR A 136 -7.27 0.81 -6.91
CA THR A 136 -8.71 0.51 -6.72
C THR A 136 -9.26 1.06 -5.41
N GLN A 137 -8.40 1.46 -4.47
CA GLN A 137 -8.83 1.98 -3.17
C GLN A 137 -9.06 3.50 -3.22
N PRO A 138 -10.05 4.02 -2.48
CA PRO A 138 -10.20 5.46 -2.34
C PRO A 138 -8.97 6.08 -1.68
N LEU A 139 -8.68 7.36 -1.97
CA LEU A 139 -7.61 8.08 -1.27
C LEU A 139 -7.93 8.26 0.20
N THR A 140 -6.93 7.98 1.03
CA THR A 140 -6.96 8.30 2.46
C THR A 140 -6.42 9.70 2.70
N LYS A 141 -6.59 10.22 3.93
CA LYS A 141 -6.01 11.52 4.30
C LYS A 141 -4.49 11.43 4.35
N GLU A 142 -3.99 10.29 4.80
CA GLU A 142 -2.58 9.94 4.89
C GLU A 142 -1.93 9.88 3.50
N ASP A 143 -2.64 9.38 2.48
CA ASP A 143 -2.19 9.41 1.09
C ASP A 143 -2.00 10.86 0.60
N ILE A 144 -2.99 11.74 0.85
CA ILE A 144 -2.92 13.16 0.46
C ILE A 144 -1.77 13.86 1.19
N GLN A 145 -1.60 13.58 2.49
CA GLN A 145 -0.50 14.13 3.28
C GLN A 145 0.86 13.65 2.78
N SER A 146 0.98 12.38 2.41
CA SER A 146 2.21 11.80 1.88
C SER A 146 2.57 12.42 0.53
N GLU A 147 1.59 12.62 -0.34
CA GLU A 147 1.78 13.31 -1.62
C GLU A 147 2.17 14.78 -1.42
N ALA A 148 1.54 15.49 -0.48
CA ALA A 148 1.93 16.85 -0.11
C ALA A 148 3.38 16.91 0.37
N ALA A 149 3.79 15.97 1.24
CA ALA A 149 5.16 15.88 1.74
C ALA A 149 6.16 15.58 0.63
N ARG A 150 5.79 14.70 -0.31
CA ARG A 150 6.62 14.37 -1.48
C ARG A 150 6.82 15.59 -2.38
N LEU A 151 5.75 16.33 -2.69
CA LEU A 151 5.81 17.55 -3.47
C LEU A 151 6.65 18.63 -2.78
N LEU A 152 6.42 18.86 -1.49
CA LEU A 152 7.18 19.82 -0.71
C LEU A 152 8.68 19.49 -0.74
N ARG A 153 9.05 18.24 -0.43
CA ARG A 153 10.44 17.79 -0.47
C ARG A 153 11.06 17.99 -1.85
N ARG A 154 10.31 17.67 -2.91
CA ARG A 154 10.80 17.85 -4.28
C ARG A 154 11.06 19.33 -4.57
N LEU A 155 10.08 20.19 -4.31
CA LEU A 155 10.20 21.63 -4.51
C LEU A 155 11.35 22.24 -3.70
N GLN A 156 11.58 21.79 -2.47
CA GLN A 156 12.70 22.23 -1.63
C GLN A 156 14.07 21.76 -2.15
N SER A 157 14.13 20.55 -2.70
CA SER A 157 15.40 19.96 -3.17
C SER A 157 15.97 20.60 -4.44
N GLU A 158 15.13 21.27 -5.24
CA GLU A 158 15.57 21.94 -6.47
C GLU A 158 16.42 23.17 -6.12
N ARG A 159 17.62 23.28 -6.72
CA ARG A 159 18.55 24.40 -6.47
C ARG A 159 18.20 25.64 -7.27
N GLU A 160 17.72 25.45 -8.49
CA GLU A 160 17.36 26.52 -9.43
C GLU A 160 15.98 26.26 -10.04
N PRO A 161 15.27 27.30 -10.51
CA PRO A 161 13.99 27.15 -11.17
C PRO A 161 14.07 26.19 -12.36
N ASN A 162 13.32 25.09 -12.30
CA ASN A 162 13.38 24.00 -13.27
C ASN A 162 12.23 24.02 -14.31
N SER A 163 11.36 25.03 -14.27
CA SER A 163 10.36 25.26 -15.33
C SER A 163 11.02 25.60 -16.69
N PRO A 164 10.37 25.33 -17.84
CA PRO A 164 10.93 25.64 -19.17
C PRO A 164 11.36 27.11 -19.36
N GLY A 165 10.69 28.05 -18.70
CA GLY A 165 11.02 29.48 -18.74
C GLY A 165 12.00 29.94 -17.66
N GLY A 166 12.47 29.06 -16.76
CA GLY A 166 13.38 29.41 -15.66
C GLY A 166 12.79 30.36 -14.61
N THR A 167 11.47 30.51 -14.56
CA THR A 167 10.78 31.46 -13.67
C THR A 167 10.13 30.81 -12.45
N HIS A 168 9.84 29.51 -12.54
CA HIS A 168 9.17 28.74 -11.49
C HIS A 168 9.96 27.49 -11.12
N PHE A 169 9.82 27.07 -9.86
CA PHE A 169 10.07 25.70 -9.46
C PHE A 169 8.83 24.87 -9.74
N MET A 170 9.03 23.65 -10.22
CA MET A 170 7.96 22.72 -10.52
C MET A 170 8.24 21.32 -9.94
N ALA A 171 7.17 20.67 -9.49
CA ALA A 171 7.17 19.28 -9.08
C ALA A 171 5.95 18.56 -9.67
N GLN A 172 6.17 17.42 -10.30
CA GLN A 172 5.07 16.63 -10.87
C GLN A 172 4.23 16.01 -9.74
N ILE A 173 2.92 16.16 -9.81
CA ILE A 173 1.97 15.43 -8.95
C ILE A 173 1.98 13.96 -9.37
N SER A 174 1.94 13.06 -8.39
CA SER A 174 2.00 11.62 -8.61
C SER A 174 0.89 11.18 -9.57
N PRO A 175 1.20 10.49 -10.68
CA PRO A 175 0.18 9.94 -11.56
C PRO A 175 -0.80 9.01 -10.81
N ASP A 176 -0.29 8.21 -9.87
CA ASP A 176 -1.10 7.29 -9.07
C ASP A 176 -2.05 8.04 -8.14
N PHE A 177 -1.61 9.19 -7.61
CA PHE A 177 -2.47 10.08 -6.86
C PHE A 177 -3.58 10.63 -7.75
N LEU A 178 -3.23 11.15 -8.94
CA LEU A 178 -4.19 11.75 -9.87
C LEU A 178 -5.24 10.74 -10.39
N ILE A 179 -4.86 9.48 -10.61
CA ILE A 179 -5.80 8.41 -11.01
C ILE A 179 -6.90 8.22 -9.96
N ARG A 180 -6.57 8.34 -8.66
CA ARG A 180 -7.50 8.14 -7.54
C ARG A 180 -8.17 9.43 -7.06
N ALA A 181 -7.60 10.59 -7.37
CA ALA A 181 -7.97 11.87 -6.76
C ALA A 181 -9.25 12.47 -7.33
N SER A 182 -10.21 12.73 -6.45
CA SER A 182 -11.33 13.63 -6.76
C SER A 182 -10.86 15.10 -6.73
N THR A 183 -11.66 16.01 -7.30
CA THR A 183 -11.42 17.46 -7.19
C THR A 183 -11.24 17.90 -5.73
N LYS A 184 -12.05 17.36 -4.81
CA LYS A 184 -11.95 17.68 -3.37
C LYS A 184 -10.62 17.24 -2.76
N ASP A 185 -10.03 16.17 -3.25
CA ASP A 185 -8.73 15.68 -2.75
C ASP A 185 -7.58 16.51 -3.32
N GLN A 186 -7.71 16.98 -4.57
CA GLN A 186 -6.78 17.96 -5.15
C GLN A 186 -6.83 19.30 -4.42
N ASP A 187 -8.03 19.79 -4.06
CA ASP A 187 -8.18 21.01 -3.24
C ASP A 187 -7.54 20.86 -1.86
N ARG A 188 -7.68 19.67 -1.24
CA ARG A 188 -7.02 19.36 0.04
C ARG A 188 -5.50 19.33 -0.10
N LEU A 189 -4.99 18.72 -1.17
CA LEU A 189 -3.56 18.69 -1.48
C LEU A 189 -3.03 20.13 -1.65
N PHE A 190 -3.72 20.95 -2.44
CA PHE A 190 -3.40 22.35 -2.66
C PHE A 190 -3.37 23.13 -1.33
N ALA A 191 -4.39 22.94 -0.48
CA ALA A 191 -4.49 23.63 0.81
C ALA A 191 -3.39 23.22 1.82
N MET A 192 -2.81 22.02 1.71
CA MET A 192 -1.73 21.54 2.59
C MET A 192 -0.37 22.18 2.28
N LEU A 193 -0.15 22.58 1.03
CA LEU A 193 1.11 23.19 0.62
C LEU A 193 1.18 24.65 1.09
N PRO A 194 2.32 25.09 1.68
CA PRO A 194 2.42 26.37 2.36
C PRO A 194 2.69 27.57 1.43
N PHE A 195 2.41 27.44 0.13
CA PHE A 195 2.83 28.42 -0.88
C PHE A 195 1.66 29.31 -1.33
N LYS A 196 1.94 30.60 -1.51
CA LYS A 196 1.03 31.65 -1.98
C LYS A 196 0.93 31.69 -3.50
N SER A 197 2.04 31.49 -4.21
CA SER A 197 2.07 31.45 -5.68
C SER A 197 1.78 30.06 -6.26
N LEU A 198 1.33 29.13 -5.42
CA LEU A 198 1.04 27.75 -5.83
C LEU A 198 0.00 27.72 -6.94
N SER A 199 0.31 26.99 -8.01
CA SER A 199 -0.66 26.66 -9.05
C SER A 199 -0.44 25.24 -9.57
N PHE A 200 -1.53 24.58 -9.98
CA PHE A 200 -1.48 23.27 -10.61
C PHE A 200 -1.83 23.41 -12.08
N SER A 201 -0.95 22.96 -12.97
CA SER A 201 -1.20 23.01 -14.42
C SER A 201 -0.47 21.91 -15.18
N ALA A 202 -1.03 21.54 -16.33
CA ALA A 202 -0.37 20.66 -17.29
C ALA A 202 0.65 21.46 -18.12
N LEU A 203 1.61 20.76 -18.73
CA LEU A 203 2.58 21.34 -19.67
C LEU A 203 2.34 20.76 -21.06
N LYS A 204 2.48 21.60 -22.09
CA LYS A 204 2.27 21.19 -23.48
C LYS A 204 3.23 20.07 -23.91
N ASP A 205 4.48 20.14 -23.44
CA ASP A 205 5.54 19.21 -23.83
C ASP A 205 5.81 18.10 -22.78
N ARG A 206 5.01 18.04 -21.70
CA ARG A 206 5.19 17.03 -20.64
C ARG A 206 3.85 16.50 -20.14
N ASN A 207 3.74 15.18 -20.12
CA ASN A 207 2.54 14.51 -19.60
C ASN A 207 2.44 14.64 -18.09
N GLY A 208 1.22 14.93 -17.61
CA GLY A 208 0.86 15.00 -16.21
C GLY A 208 0.59 16.42 -15.72
N ILE A 209 0.23 16.52 -14.44
CA ILE A 209 -0.06 17.78 -13.76
C ILE A 209 1.12 18.11 -12.85
N PHE A 210 1.53 19.38 -12.88
CA PHE A 210 2.68 19.87 -12.13
C PHE A 210 2.22 20.98 -11.17
N ALA A 211 2.81 20.98 -9.98
CA ALA A 211 2.73 22.08 -9.03
C ALA A 211 3.83 23.08 -9.33
N PHE A 212 3.47 24.36 -9.45
CA PHE A 212 4.37 25.48 -9.72
C PHE A 212 4.38 26.46 -8.55
N ILE A 213 5.57 26.98 -8.25
CA ILE A 213 5.78 28.11 -7.33
C ILE A 213 6.80 29.06 -7.95
N GLN A 214 6.65 30.36 -7.68
CA GLN A 214 7.56 31.38 -8.17
C GLN A 214 8.97 31.22 -7.57
N LYS A 215 9.98 31.65 -8.32
CA LYS A 215 11.39 31.53 -7.92
C LYS A 215 11.76 32.29 -6.65
N ASP A 216 11.05 33.38 -6.35
CA ASP A 216 11.25 34.26 -5.20
C ASP A 216 10.44 33.84 -3.97
N GLU A 217 9.59 32.81 -4.08
CA GLU A 217 8.82 32.32 -2.95
C GLU A 217 9.69 31.52 -1.96
N ASN A 218 9.48 31.74 -0.66
CA ASN A 218 10.15 30.99 0.40
C ASN A 218 9.69 29.51 0.41
N ARG A 219 10.62 28.61 0.08
CA ARG A 219 10.41 27.16 -0.02
C ARG A 219 10.63 26.40 1.27
N ASP A 220 11.30 26.98 2.26
CA ASP A 220 11.71 26.30 3.50
C ASP A 220 10.58 26.22 4.55
N GLN A 221 9.34 26.45 4.12
CA GLN A 221 8.17 26.37 4.97
C GLN A 221 7.73 24.91 5.18
N PRO A 222 7.33 24.52 6.40
CA PRO A 222 6.77 23.20 6.64
C PRO A 222 5.36 23.08 6.05
N LEU A 223 4.88 21.84 5.85
CA LEU A 223 3.49 21.59 5.48
C LEU A 223 2.53 22.24 6.47
N ARG A 224 1.41 22.76 5.96
CA ARG A 224 0.36 23.31 6.81
C ARG A 224 -0.25 22.17 7.62
N GLN A 225 -0.09 22.23 8.94
CA GLN A 225 -0.78 21.30 9.82
C GLN A 225 -2.27 21.54 9.78
N ARG A 226 -3.05 20.47 9.70
CA ARG A 226 -4.50 20.56 9.89
C ARG A 226 -4.77 21.08 11.29
N LYS A 227 -5.44 22.23 11.40
CA LYS A 227 -5.98 22.69 12.68
C LYS A 227 -6.91 21.59 13.22
N PRO A 228 -6.70 21.05 14.44
CA PRO A 228 -7.61 20.07 14.99
C PRO A 228 -9.01 20.70 15.09
N SER A 229 -10.03 19.92 14.75
CA SER A 229 -11.43 20.35 14.84
C SER A 229 -11.71 20.89 16.24
N VAL A 230 -12.47 21.99 16.33
CA VAL A 230 -12.86 22.63 17.60
C VAL A 230 -13.46 21.62 18.57
N ARG A 231 -14.17 20.58 18.08
CA ARG A 231 -14.68 19.47 18.91
C ARG A 231 -13.57 18.66 19.58
N LYS A 232 -12.50 18.32 18.87
CA LYS A 232 -11.36 17.58 19.42
C LYS A 232 -10.55 18.43 20.41
N LYS A 233 -10.52 19.75 20.21
CA LYS A 233 -9.99 20.68 21.22
C LYS A 233 -10.88 20.74 22.46
N LEU A 234 -12.20 20.78 22.31
CA LEU A 234 -13.16 20.78 23.43
C LEU A 234 -13.14 19.47 24.23
N GLU A 235 -12.95 18.33 23.56
CA GLU A 235 -12.76 17.02 24.23
C GLU A 235 -11.44 16.94 25.00
N ASN A 236 -10.33 17.44 24.42
CA ASN A 236 -9.04 17.51 25.13
C ASN A 236 -9.07 18.48 26.33
N VAL A 237 -9.84 19.56 26.26
CA VAL A 237 -10.04 20.48 27.40
C VAL A 237 -10.87 19.79 28.49
N LYS A 238 -11.95 19.07 28.15
CA LYS A 238 -12.72 18.28 29.12
C LYS A 238 -11.90 17.18 29.80
N ALA A 239 -10.98 16.55 29.08
CA ALA A 239 -10.08 15.53 29.65
C ALA A 239 -9.02 16.14 30.58
N ALA A 240 -8.60 17.39 30.35
CA ALA A 240 -7.65 18.10 31.21
C ALA A 240 -8.30 18.69 32.48
N ASP A 241 -9.60 18.98 32.45
CA ASP A 241 -10.36 19.57 33.57
C ASP A 241 -10.98 18.53 34.52
N THR A 242 -10.64 17.23 34.40
CA THR A 242 -11.09 16.23 35.38
C THR A 242 -10.06 16.18 36.53
N PRO A 243 -10.38 16.63 37.76
CA PRO A 243 -9.43 16.56 38.86
C PRO A 243 -9.21 15.09 39.23
N SER A 244 -7.95 14.66 39.24
CA SER A 244 -7.54 13.39 39.80
C SER A 244 -7.95 13.32 41.27
N SER A 245 -8.90 12.44 41.59
CA SER A 245 -9.30 12.16 42.96
C SER A 245 -8.12 11.57 43.72
N VAL A 246 -7.45 12.41 44.50
CA VAL A 246 -6.49 12.00 45.52
C VAL A 246 -7.22 11.10 46.51
N LYS A 247 -6.95 9.79 46.46
CA LYS A 247 -7.34 8.86 47.53
C LYS A 247 -6.60 9.30 48.80
N ARG A 248 -7.35 9.83 49.76
CA ARG A 248 -6.88 9.99 51.14
C ARG A 248 -6.87 8.60 51.78
N ASP A 249 -5.69 8.11 52.14
CA ASP A 249 -5.55 7.00 53.07
C ASP A 249 -6.14 7.42 54.42
N ALA A 250 -7.07 6.63 54.93
CA ALA A 250 -7.58 6.74 56.30
C ALA A 250 -6.79 5.77 57.19
N PRO A 251 -6.41 6.18 58.42
CA PRO A 251 -5.67 5.31 59.32
C PRO A 251 -6.59 4.34 60.08
N GLU A 252 -6.02 3.17 60.35
CA GLU A 252 -6.33 2.08 61.31
C GLU A 252 -7.61 2.13 62.16
N ARG A 253 -8.22 0.95 62.30
CA ARG A 253 -8.43 0.26 63.58
C ARG A 253 -8.61 -1.24 63.41
#